data_AF-A0A382LG34-F1
#
_entry.id   AF-A0A382LG34-F1
#
_cell.length_a   1.000
_cell.length_b   1.000
_cell.length_c   1.000
_cell.angle_alpha   90.00
_cell.angle_beta   90.00
_cell.angle_gamma   90.00
#
_symmetry.space_group_name_H-M   'P 1'
#
loop_
_entity.id
_entity.type
_entity.pdbx_description
1 polymer ?
#
loop_
_entity_poly.entity_id
_entity_poly.type
_entity_poly.pdbx_seq_one_letter_code
_entity_poly.pdbx_strand_id
1 'polypeptide(L)'
;NIISRVDKKYSYVDDVIVTNCNYGNSTPIMNATYHFSNIKIKDMMYKNKVPIVPGFFGKTFTGQITTMGRGGSDLTATILGHCLESEDISFYKVECDKQGNWKRGLVGIVHPDEKTITDLSFNEMHELGKYGRTVLHESSMLPIINDHYIKIYIKNTFEPDKEGTLIKNKVKREIILATITTEKCNDDSTYIHLIGDNIAHKISQGVFPYAIWNKNVHSATILAKNNRCQYIINNLLRKYSSN
;
A
#
# COMPACT_ATOMS: atom_id res chain seq x y z
N ASN A 1 -28.51 15.53 21.13
CA ASN A 1 -28.30 16.26 19.86
C ASN A 1 -26.84 16.18 19.36
N ILE A 2 -26.23 14.99 19.34
CA ILE A 2 -24.90 14.78 18.73
C ILE A 2 -25.04 14.72 17.20
N ILE A 3 -26.07 14.00 16.71
CA ILE A 3 -26.37 13.85 15.28
C ILE A 3 -26.60 15.21 14.61
N SER A 4 -27.38 16.11 15.23
CA SER A 4 -27.65 17.45 14.68
C SER A 4 -26.43 18.40 14.66
N ARG A 5 -25.38 18.10 15.46
CA ARG A 5 -24.12 18.86 15.47
C ARG A 5 -23.13 18.34 14.43
N VAL A 6 -23.14 17.03 14.19
CA VAL A 6 -22.34 16.38 13.13
C VAL A 6 -22.79 16.91 11.76
N ASP A 7 -24.08 16.96 11.47
CA ASP A 7 -24.61 17.40 10.16
C ASP A 7 -24.23 18.84 9.76
N LYS A 8 -23.95 19.74 10.72
CA LYS A 8 -23.57 21.12 10.39
C LYS A 8 -22.10 21.26 9.98
N LYS A 9 -21.22 20.31 10.32
CA LYS A 9 -19.79 20.41 10.01
C LYS A 9 -19.39 19.58 8.79
N TYR A 10 -20.01 18.42 8.60
CA TYR A 10 -19.67 17.52 7.49
C TYR A 10 -20.62 17.73 6.31
N SER A 11 -20.14 17.56 5.09
CA SER A 11 -20.98 17.67 3.91
C SER A 11 -20.46 16.76 2.81
N TYR A 12 -21.38 16.04 2.17
CA TYR A 12 -21.05 15.09 1.11
C TYR A 12 -20.61 15.82 -0.16
N VAL A 13 -19.61 15.28 -0.85
CA VAL A 13 -19.09 15.80 -2.11
C VAL A 13 -18.96 14.67 -3.11
N ASP A 14 -19.51 14.90 -4.29
CA ASP A 14 -19.34 14.04 -5.45
C ASP A 14 -18.61 14.77 -6.59
N ASP A 15 -18.31 14.02 -7.65
CA ASP A 15 -17.73 14.49 -8.91
C ASP A 15 -16.43 15.26 -8.73
N VAL A 16 -15.62 14.77 -7.78
CA VAL A 16 -14.28 15.26 -7.54
C VAL A 16 -13.24 14.48 -8.34
N ILE A 17 -13.53 13.23 -8.73
CA ILE A 17 -12.66 12.38 -9.55
C ILE A 17 -13.30 12.16 -10.92
N VAL A 18 -12.56 12.57 -11.96
CA VAL A 18 -12.94 12.37 -13.35
C VAL A 18 -12.17 11.18 -13.91
N THR A 19 -12.84 10.26 -14.60
CA THR A 19 -12.22 9.04 -15.15
C THR A 19 -12.49 8.88 -16.64
N ASN A 20 -11.77 7.96 -17.26
CA ASN A 20 -12.16 7.42 -18.57
C ASN A 20 -13.42 6.53 -18.47
N CYS A 21 -13.90 6.04 -19.63
CA CYS A 21 -15.10 5.21 -19.74
C CYS A 21 -14.82 3.70 -19.61
N ASN A 22 -13.69 3.30 -19.02
CA ASN A 22 -13.39 1.88 -18.81
C ASN A 22 -14.12 1.35 -17.56
N TYR A 23 -15.38 0.96 -17.70
CA TYR A 23 -16.22 0.53 -16.59
C TYR A 23 -15.64 -0.68 -15.84
N GLY A 24 -15.74 -0.68 -14.51
CA GLY A 24 -15.20 -1.74 -13.64
C GLY A 24 -13.73 -1.55 -13.27
N ASN A 25 -12.94 -0.84 -14.09
CA ASN A 25 -11.53 -0.57 -13.84
C ASN A 25 -11.10 0.77 -14.47
N SER A 26 -11.84 1.83 -14.14
CA SER A 26 -11.64 3.14 -14.74
C SER A 26 -10.35 3.77 -14.26
N THR A 27 -9.71 4.55 -15.15
CA THR A 27 -8.47 5.26 -14.85
C THR A 27 -8.78 6.73 -14.62
N PRO A 28 -8.28 7.35 -13.53
CA PRO A 28 -8.49 8.76 -13.27
C PRO A 28 -7.74 9.62 -14.31
N ILE A 29 -8.42 10.67 -14.78
CA ILE A 29 -7.85 11.71 -15.62
C ILE A 29 -7.33 12.80 -14.68
N MET A 30 -6.04 12.73 -14.34
CA MET A 30 -5.46 13.52 -13.24
C MET A 30 -5.62 15.04 -13.42
N ASN A 31 -5.41 15.58 -14.62
CA ASN A 31 -5.55 17.02 -14.86
C ASN A 31 -6.98 17.52 -14.60
N ALA A 32 -7.99 16.77 -15.06
CA ALA A 32 -9.39 17.12 -14.83
C ALA A 32 -9.75 16.94 -13.35
N THR A 33 -9.34 15.82 -12.75
CA THR A 33 -9.55 15.51 -11.33
C THR A 33 -8.94 16.58 -10.43
N TYR A 34 -7.72 17.06 -10.73
CA TYR A 34 -7.09 18.16 -10.03
C TYR A 34 -7.98 19.41 -10.03
N HIS A 35 -8.48 19.81 -11.20
CA HIS A 35 -9.34 20.99 -11.33
C HIS A 35 -10.66 20.86 -10.56
N PHE A 36 -11.41 19.76 -10.77
CA PHE A 36 -12.72 19.56 -10.16
C PHE A 36 -12.63 19.37 -8.64
N SER A 37 -11.67 18.58 -8.16
CA SER A 37 -11.45 18.39 -6.73
C SER A 37 -11.09 19.71 -6.06
N ASN A 38 -10.16 20.51 -6.62
CA ASN A 38 -9.80 21.80 -6.06
C ASN A 38 -10.99 22.76 -5.97
N ILE A 39 -11.83 22.86 -7.01
CA ILE A 39 -12.99 23.74 -6.98
C ILE A 39 -13.99 23.30 -5.92
N LYS A 40 -14.44 22.04 -5.98
CA LYS A 40 -15.53 21.56 -5.12
C LYS A 40 -15.09 21.43 -3.65
N ILE A 41 -13.92 20.85 -3.40
CA ILE A 41 -13.45 20.60 -2.04
C ILE A 41 -13.03 21.90 -1.37
N LYS A 42 -12.29 22.80 -2.06
CA LYS A 42 -11.89 24.07 -1.46
C LYS A 42 -13.09 24.98 -1.21
N ASP A 43 -14.10 25.02 -2.08
CA ASP A 43 -15.35 25.74 -1.82
C ASP A 43 -16.02 25.31 -0.50
N MET A 44 -16.03 24.01 -0.23
CA MET A 44 -16.59 23.49 1.02
C MET A 44 -15.73 23.82 2.23
N MET A 45 -14.41 23.77 2.08
CA MET A 45 -13.48 24.21 3.12
C MET A 45 -13.64 25.70 3.44
N TYR A 46 -13.83 26.56 2.43
CA TYR A 46 -14.13 27.99 2.62
C TYR A 46 -15.44 28.22 3.37
N LYS A 47 -16.42 27.33 3.19
CA LYS A 47 -17.68 27.33 3.96
C LYS A 47 -17.55 26.71 5.35
N ASN A 48 -16.33 26.45 5.81
CA ASN A 48 -16.00 25.81 7.08
C ASN A 48 -16.66 24.43 7.23
N LYS A 49 -16.75 23.68 6.12
CA LYS A 49 -17.27 22.32 6.06
C LYS A 49 -16.13 21.31 5.86
N VAL A 50 -16.28 20.15 6.47
CA VAL A 50 -15.44 18.98 6.23
C VAL A 50 -16.05 18.18 5.07
N PRO A 51 -15.37 18.07 3.93
CA PRO A 51 -15.85 17.31 2.78
C PRO A 51 -15.81 15.81 3.07
N ILE A 52 -16.91 15.11 2.77
CA ILE A 52 -17.00 13.65 2.82
C ILE A 52 -17.12 13.14 1.39
N VAL A 53 -16.09 12.43 0.92
CA VAL A 53 -16.03 11.91 -0.45
C VAL A 53 -16.17 10.38 -0.42
N PRO A 54 -17.03 9.79 -1.26
CA PRO A 54 -17.07 8.34 -1.40
C PRO A 54 -15.78 7.82 -2.07
N GLY A 55 -15.19 6.77 -1.51
CA GLY A 55 -14.09 6.03 -2.15
C GLY A 55 -14.55 5.21 -3.35
N PHE A 56 -13.62 4.68 -4.14
CA PHE A 56 -13.84 3.68 -5.21
C PHE A 56 -14.54 4.18 -6.49
N PHE A 57 -15.32 5.25 -6.41
CA PHE A 57 -16.09 5.80 -7.52
C PHE A 57 -15.41 7.00 -8.19
N GLY A 58 -15.74 7.19 -9.46
CA GLY A 58 -15.47 8.40 -10.23
C GLY A 58 -16.60 8.68 -11.22
N LYS A 59 -16.47 9.73 -12.03
CA LYS A 59 -17.39 10.02 -13.13
C LYS A 59 -16.67 10.29 -14.44
N THR A 60 -17.27 9.90 -15.55
CA THR A 60 -16.84 10.35 -16.88
C THR A 60 -17.14 11.85 -17.06
N PHE A 61 -16.58 12.47 -18.11
CA PHE A 61 -16.96 13.84 -18.49
C PHE A 61 -18.46 14.00 -18.82
N THR A 62 -19.13 12.91 -19.20
CA THR A 62 -20.59 12.90 -19.46
C THR A 62 -21.42 12.66 -18.20
N GLY A 63 -20.79 12.56 -17.02
CA GLY A 63 -21.46 12.38 -15.73
C GLY A 63 -21.86 10.94 -15.41
N GLN A 64 -21.40 9.95 -16.18
CA GLN A 64 -21.67 8.53 -15.90
C GLN A 64 -20.75 8.03 -14.79
N ILE A 65 -21.32 7.31 -13.82
CA ILE A 65 -20.57 6.74 -12.69
C ILE A 65 -19.67 5.61 -13.18
N THR A 66 -18.42 5.61 -12.72
CA THR A 66 -17.45 4.54 -12.96
C THR A 66 -16.86 4.05 -11.64
N THR A 67 -16.20 2.90 -11.69
CA THR A 67 -15.51 2.30 -10.55
C THR A 67 -14.05 2.03 -10.91
N MET A 68 -13.13 2.33 -9.98
CA MET A 68 -11.68 2.25 -10.21
C MET A 68 -11.08 0.88 -9.85
N GLY A 69 -11.90 -0.17 -9.81
CA GLY A 69 -11.44 -1.53 -9.55
C GLY A 69 -10.93 -1.77 -8.12
N ARG A 70 -10.15 -2.85 -7.95
CA ARG A 70 -9.62 -3.25 -6.65
C ARG A 70 -8.72 -2.17 -6.07
N GLY A 71 -8.85 -1.93 -4.76
CA GLY A 71 -8.14 -0.85 -4.08
C GLY A 71 -8.67 0.55 -4.40
N GLY A 72 -9.81 0.67 -5.09
CA GLY A 72 -10.32 1.97 -5.53
C GLY A 72 -10.56 2.99 -4.39
N SER A 73 -10.96 2.56 -3.19
CA SER A 73 -11.08 3.47 -2.04
C SER A 73 -9.73 3.99 -1.56
N ASP A 74 -8.72 3.12 -1.52
CA ASP A 74 -7.36 3.51 -1.15
C ASP A 74 -6.78 4.45 -2.22
N LEU A 75 -7.07 4.18 -3.49
CA LEU A 75 -6.69 5.00 -4.64
C LEU A 75 -7.39 6.37 -4.63
N THR A 76 -8.68 6.45 -4.25
CA THR A 76 -9.38 7.73 -4.07
C THR A 76 -8.64 8.64 -3.09
N ALA A 77 -8.20 8.09 -1.96
CA ALA A 77 -7.50 8.88 -0.94
C ALA A 77 -6.17 9.44 -1.45
N THR A 78 -5.40 8.67 -2.21
CA THR A 78 -4.11 9.13 -2.75
C THR A 78 -4.25 10.06 -3.94
N ILE A 79 -5.25 9.86 -4.80
CA ILE A 79 -5.60 10.82 -5.87
C ILE A 79 -5.93 12.18 -5.24
N LEU A 80 -6.83 12.20 -4.25
CA LEU A 80 -7.25 13.46 -3.61
C LEU A 80 -6.12 14.08 -2.81
N GLY A 81 -5.34 13.30 -2.07
CA GLY A 81 -4.17 13.80 -1.35
C GLY A 81 -3.17 14.47 -2.28
N HIS A 82 -2.92 13.87 -3.45
CA HIS A 82 -2.09 14.48 -4.49
C HIS A 82 -2.73 15.76 -5.06
N CYS A 83 -3.99 15.69 -5.49
CA CYS A 83 -4.66 16.82 -6.14
C CYS A 83 -4.86 18.02 -5.23
N LEU A 84 -5.03 17.79 -3.92
CA LEU A 84 -5.19 18.83 -2.92
C LEU A 84 -3.85 19.26 -2.30
N GLU A 85 -2.72 18.72 -2.76
CA GLU A 85 -1.38 19.03 -2.25
C GLU A 85 -1.28 18.83 -0.72
N SER A 86 -1.87 17.73 -0.24
CA SER A 86 -1.97 17.45 1.20
C SER A 86 -0.61 17.12 1.80
N GLU A 87 -0.33 17.60 3.01
CA GLU A 87 0.93 17.25 3.71
C GLU A 87 1.01 15.77 4.07
N ASP A 88 -0.14 15.17 4.41
CA ASP A 88 -0.25 13.75 4.72
C ASP A 88 -1.60 13.14 4.32
N ILE A 89 -1.59 11.81 4.25
CA ILE A 89 -2.77 10.97 4.03
C ILE A 89 -2.78 9.89 5.11
N SER A 90 -3.87 9.78 5.87
CA SER A 90 -4.01 8.77 6.92
C SER A 90 -5.01 7.68 6.52
N PHE A 91 -4.56 6.42 6.50
CA PHE A 91 -5.40 5.24 6.36
C PHE A 91 -5.64 4.62 7.73
N TYR A 92 -6.91 4.46 8.10
CA TYR A 92 -7.31 3.77 9.33
C TYR A 92 -7.70 2.33 8.97
N LYS A 93 -6.89 1.37 9.41
CA LYS A 93 -7.07 -0.06 9.15
C LYS A 93 -6.96 -0.86 10.42
N VAL A 94 -7.57 -2.04 10.45
CA VAL A 94 -7.47 -2.97 11.59
C VAL A 94 -6.56 -4.12 11.19
N GLU A 95 -5.37 -4.18 11.78
CA GLU A 95 -4.46 -5.31 11.61
C GLU A 95 -4.77 -6.41 12.64
N CYS A 96 -4.71 -7.65 12.16
CA CYS A 96 -4.91 -8.84 12.97
C CYS A 96 -3.61 -9.65 13.14
N ASP A 97 -3.61 -10.53 14.14
CA ASP A 97 -2.57 -11.54 14.34
C ASP A 97 -2.60 -12.64 13.27
N LYS A 98 -1.74 -13.66 13.42
CA LYS A 98 -1.66 -14.82 12.53
C LYS A 98 -2.96 -15.66 12.50
N GLN A 99 -3.82 -15.57 13.51
CA GLN A 99 -5.11 -16.25 13.59
C GLN A 99 -6.28 -15.40 13.06
N GLY A 100 -6.01 -14.16 12.64
CA GLY A 100 -7.04 -13.24 12.17
C GLY A 100 -7.77 -12.48 13.27
N ASN A 101 -7.32 -12.58 14.52
CA ASN A 101 -7.92 -11.84 15.63
C ASN A 101 -7.26 -10.47 15.80
N TRP A 102 -8.06 -9.45 16.09
CA TRP A 102 -7.52 -8.17 16.53
C TRP A 102 -7.04 -8.28 17.98
N LYS A 103 -5.87 -7.69 18.25
CA LYS A 103 -5.28 -7.60 19.58
C LYS A 103 -4.80 -6.18 19.82
N ARG A 104 -5.02 -5.68 21.03
CA ARG A 104 -4.55 -4.35 21.44
C ARG A 104 -3.03 -4.25 21.29
N GLY A 105 -2.56 -3.16 20.69
CA GLY A 105 -1.15 -2.93 20.38
C GLY A 105 -0.76 -3.27 18.94
N LEU A 106 -1.60 -3.98 18.18
CA LEU A 106 -1.38 -4.21 16.74
C LEU A 106 -1.74 -2.95 15.95
N VAL A 107 -0.76 -2.07 15.78
CA VAL A 107 -0.93 -0.78 15.10
C VAL A 107 -0.11 -0.71 13.81
N GLY A 108 -0.57 0.05 12.82
CA GLY A 108 0.15 0.24 11.56
C GLY A 108 0.13 -1.00 10.67
N ILE A 109 1.31 -1.40 10.17
CA ILE A 109 1.57 -2.61 9.41
C ILE A 109 2.29 -3.58 10.34
N VAL A 110 1.72 -4.77 10.54
CA VAL A 110 2.18 -5.70 11.56
C VAL A 110 2.92 -6.89 10.93
N HIS A 111 4.18 -7.08 11.33
CA HIS A 111 4.97 -8.27 11.02
C HIS A 111 4.33 -9.51 11.66
N PRO A 112 4.44 -10.72 11.06
CA PRO A 112 3.89 -11.95 11.63
C PRO A 112 4.30 -12.25 13.09
N ASP A 113 5.43 -11.71 13.55
CA ASP A 113 5.90 -11.85 14.95
C ASP A 113 5.41 -10.71 15.87
N GLU A 114 4.26 -10.12 15.53
CA GLU A 114 3.55 -9.08 16.31
C GLU A 114 4.37 -7.79 16.53
N LYS A 115 5.30 -7.48 15.62
CA LYS A 115 6.05 -6.21 15.64
C LYS A 115 5.51 -5.26 14.57
N THR A 116 5.19 -4.04 14.97
CA THR A 116 4.83 -2.98 14.02
C THR A 116 6.06 -2.51 13.26
N ILE A 117 5.91 -2.39 11.94
CA ILE A 117 6.88 -1.71 11.09
C ILE A 117 6.71 -0.20 11.33
N THR A 118 7.75 0.48 11.80
CA THR A 118 7.67 1.91 12.14
C THR A 118 7.53 2.79 10.91
N ASP A 119 8.30 2.51 9.86
CA ASP A 119 8.31 3.30 8.65
C ASP A 119 8.66 2.49 7.39
N LEU A 120 8.21 2.97 6.24
CA LEU A 120 8.43 2.34 4.93
C LEU A 120 8.70 3.39 3.84
N SER A 121 9.48 3.03 2.82
CA SER A 121 9.48 3.81 1.59
C SER A 121 8.25 3.51 0.74
N PHE A 122 7.85 4.42 -0.16
CA PHE A 122 6.77 4.16 -1.11
C PHE A 122 7.02 2.91 -1.97
N ASN A 123 8.27 2.69 -2.39
CA ASN A 123 8.66 1.52 -3.17
C ASN A 123 8.50 0.23 -2.36
N GLU A 124 8.92 0.22 -1.10
CA GLU A 124 8.74 -0.92 -0.20
C GLU A 124 7.26 -1.20 0.06
N MET A 125 6.44 -0.16 0.23
CA MET A 125 4.99 -0.33 0.40
C MET A 125 4.32 -0.88 -0.86
N HIS A 126 4.69 -0.38 -2.04
CA HIS A 126 4.15 -0.85 -3.32
C HIS A 126 4.44 -2.35 -3.52
N GLU A 127 5.67 -2.77 -3.26
CA GLU A 127 6.06 -4.18 -3.36
C GLU A 127 5.42 -5.05 -2.26
N LEU A 128 5.25 -4.53 -1.04
CA LEU A 128 4.52 -5.22 0.04
C LEU A 128 3.04 -5.44 -0.32
N GLY A 129 2.39 -4.44 -0.93
CA GLY A 129 1.02 -4.55 -1.41
C GLY A 129 0.87 -5.61 -2.51
N LYS A 130 1.87 -5.69 -3.40
CA LYS A 130 1.89 -6.59 -4.56
C LYS A 130 2.21 -8.04 -4.21
N TYR A 131 3.19 -8.27 -3.33
CA TYR A 131 3.78 -9.59 -3.07
C TYR A 131 3.75 -9.99 -1.60
N GLY A 132 2.97 -9.33 -0.77
CA GLY A 132 3.01 -9.56 0.66
C GLY A 132 1.65 -9.39 1.31
N ARG A 133 1.65 -8.64 2.40
CA ARG A 133 0.44 -8.36 3.17
C ARG A 133 -0.25 -7.17 2.54
N THR A 134 -1.43 -7.38 1.96
CA THR A 134 -2.22 -6.31 1.32
C THR A 134 -2.86 -5.41 2.37
N VAL A 135 -2.06 -4.54 2.98
CA VAL A 135 -2.56 -3.44 3.82
C VAL A 135 -3.07 -2.31 2.95
N LEU A 136 -2.36 -1.96 1.88
CA LEU A 136 -2.84 -1.10 0.80
C LEU A 136 -2.69 -1.84 -0.52
N HIS A 137 -3.60 -1.57 -1.45
CA HIS A 137 -3.48 -2.08 -2.82
C HIS A 137 -2.32 -1.37 -3.54
N GLU A 138 -1.55 -2.09 -4.37
CA GLU A 138 -0.33 -1.52 -4.95
C GLU A 138 -0.61 -0.34 -5.90
N SER A 139 -1.75 -0.36 -6.58
CA SER A 139 -2.18 0.73 -7.48
C SER A 139 -2.46 2.04 -6.74
N SER A 140 -2.80 1.98 -5.45
CA SER A 140 -3.13 3.16 -4.66
C SER A 140 -1.92 4.06 -4.44
N MET A 141 -0.69 3.55 -4.53
CA MET A 141 0.51 4.37 -4.39
C MET A 141 0.86 5.15 -5.66
N LEU A 142 0.34 4.75 -6.82
CA LEU A 142 0.75 5.31 -8.12
C LEU A 142 0.61 6.84 -8.23
N PRO A 143 -0.45 7.50 -7.71
CA PRO A 143 -0.58 8.95 -7.82
C PRO A 143 0.52 9.74 -7.06
N ILE A 144 1.14 9.13 -6.05
CA ILE A 144 2.04 9.81 -5.10
C ILE A 144 3.42 9.15 -5.02
N ILE A 145 3.69 8.12 -5.83
CA ILE A 145 4.94 7.33 -5.73
C ILE A 145 6.19 8.17 -5.99
N ASN A 146 6.07 9.21 -6.82
CA ASN A 146 7.13 10.16 -7.14
C ASN A 146 7.02 11.46 -6.34
N ASP A 147 6.06 11.55 -5.41
CA ASP A 147 5.92 12.69 -4.54
C ASP A 147 6.98 12.66 -3.43
N HIS A 148 7.63 13.79 -3.20
CA HIS A 148 8.69 13.93 -2.21
C HIS A 148 8.20 14.52 -0.88
N TYR A 149 6.98 15.06 -0.85
CA TYR A 149 6.45 15.85 0.25
C TYR A 149 5.35 15.12 1.01
N ILE A 150 4.46 14.44 0.29
CA ILE A 150 3.33 13.72 0.89
C ILE A 150 3.84 12.58 1.76
N LYS A 151 3.29 12.46 2.97
CA LYS A 151 3.49 11.32 3.87
C LYS A 151 2.21 10.48 3.93
N ILE A 152 2.34 9.17 4.11
CA ILE A 152 1.19 8.34 4.44
C ILE A 152 1.34 7.78 5.85
N TYR A 153 0.26 7.78 6.61
CA TYR A 153 0.18 7.09 7.89
C TYR A 153 -0.79 5.91 7.77
N ILE A 154 -0.33 4.71 8.12
CA ILE A 154 -1.22 3.58 8.41
C ILE A 154 -1.47 3.59 9.91
N LYS A 155 -2.70 3.82 10.32
CA LYS A 155 -3.13 3.91 11.72
C LYS A 155 -4.14 2.81 12.04
N ASN A 156 -4.30 2.54 13.34
CA ASN A 156 -5.33 1.62 13.80
C ASN A 156 -6.65 2.36 14.07
N THR A 157 -7.77 1.87 13.55
CA THR A 157 -9.10 2.45 13.77
C THR A 157 -9.53 2.43 15.24
N PHE A 158 -9.18 1.39 15.99
CA PHE A 158 -9.48 1.23 17.42
C PHE A 158 -8.45 1.87 18.35
N GLU A 159 -7.26 2.20 17.84
CA GLU A 159 -6.20 2.89 18.59
C GLU A 159 -5.64 4.06 17.77
N PRO A 160 -6.46 5.09 17.47
CA PRO A 160 -6.11 6.15 16.52
C PRO A 160 -4.99 7.07 17.01
N ASP A 161 -4.78 7.16 18.33
CA ASP A 161 -3.75 8.00 18.95
C ASP A 161 -2.36 7.36 18.93
N LYS A 162 -2.26 6.06 18.60
CA LYS A 162 -0.97 5.38 18.55
C LYS A 162 -0.23 5.64 17.25
N GLU A 163 1.09 5.73 17.37
CA GLU A 163 2.00 5.81 16.24
C GLU A 163 1.99 4.48 15.48
N GLY A 164 1.27 4.45 14.36
CA GLY A 164 1.21 3.30 13.45
C GLY A 164 2.45 3.23 12.55
N THR A 165 2.26 3.08 11.24
CA THR A 165 3.37 3.02 10.27
C THR A 165 3.42 4.27 9.41
N LEU A 166 4.58 4.92 9.30
CA LEU A 166 4.83 6.06 8.43
C LEU A 166 5.43 5.62 7.09
N ILE A 167 4.74 5.88 5.99
CA ILE A 167 5.28 5.70 4.64
C ILE A 167 5.73 7.06 4.08
N LYS A 168 6.94 7.13 3.54
CA LYS A 168 7.55 8.35 3.00
C LYS A 168 8.49 8.02 1.84
N ASN A 169 9.05 9.01 1.15
CA ASN A 169 9.90 8.73 0.00
C ASN A 169 11.24 8.05 0.38
N LYS A 170 11.93 8.59 1.38
CA LYS A 170 13.22 8.05 1.86
C LYS A 170 13.13 7.59 3.30
N VAL A 171 13.56 6.35 3.53
CA VAL A 171 13.76 5.76 4.85
C VAL A 171 15.26 5.51 5.01
N LYS A 172 15.83 5.88 6.15
CA LYS A 172 17.21 5.49 6.50
C LYS A 172 17.13 4.31 7.44
N ARG A 173 17.34 3.10 6.93
CA ARG A 173 17.43 1.89 7.73
C ARG A 173 18.36 0.87 7.12
N GLU A 174 18.96 0.05 7.96
CA GLU A 174 19.78 -1.09 7.52
C GLU A 174 18.96 -2.37 7.29
N ILE A 175 17.68 -2.35 7.70
CA ILE A 175 16.75 -3.47 7.63
C ILE A 175 16.32 -3.73 6.19
N ILE A 176 16.28 -5.00 5.81
CA ILE A 176 15.73 -5.48 4.54
C ILE A 176 14.36 -6.07 4.81
N LEU A 177 13.38 -5.64 4.03
CA LEU A 177 12.05 -6.24 4.04
C LEU A 177 12.07 -7.47 3.15
N ALA A 178 11.52 -8.55 3.66
CA ALA A 178 11.31 -9.77 2.89
C ALA A 178 9.82 -10.06 2.84
N THR A 179 9.30 -10.32 1.64
CA THR A 179 7.98 -10.91 1.46
C THR A 179 8.13 -12.27 0.78
N ILE A 180 7.22 -13.19 1.08
CA ILE A 180 7.24 -14.53 0.51
C ILE A 180 5.91 -14.73 -0.19
N THR A 181 5.95 -15.06 -1.48
CA THR A 181 4.78 -15.47 -2.26
C THR A 181 4.97 -16.89 -2.73
N THR A 182 3.87 -17.61 -2.84
CA THR A 182 3.86 -18.96 -3.39
C THR A 182 2.89 -18.97 -4.56
N GLU A 183 3.37 -19.25 -5.76
CA GLU A 183 2.49 -19.48 -6.91
C GLU A 183 2.32 -20.98 -7.10
N LYS A 184 1.07 -21.45 -6.96
CA LYS A 184 0.68 -22.79 -7.35
C LYS A 184 0.49 -22.82 -8.87
N CYS A 185 1.58 -22.92 -9.61
CA CYS A 185 1.58 -23.35 -11.01
C CYS A 185 2.26 -24.72 -11.08
N ASN A 186 2.17 -25.45 -12.19
CA ASN A 186 2.47 -26.89 -12.35
C ASN A 186 3.71 -27.47 -11.61
N ASP A 187 4.72 -26.67 -11.24
CA ASP A 187 5.94 -27.09 -10.52
C ASP A 187 6.04 -26.61 -9.04
N ASP A 188 4.99 -26.00 -8.47
CA ASP A 188 4.94 -25.40 -7.12
C ASP A 188 6.20 -24.56 -6.80
N SER A 189 6.30 -23.35 -7.37
CA SER A 189 7.44 -22.46 -7.11
C SER A 189 7.16 -21.49 -5.96
N THR A 190 8.12 -21.37 -5.05
CA THR A 190 8.09 -20.38 -3.96
C THR A 190 9.03 -19.24 -4.28
N TYR A 191 8.52 -18.01 -4.21
CA TYR A 191 9.30 -16.81 -4.46
C TYR A 191 9.53 -16.06 -3.16
N ILE A 192 10.80 -15.74 -2.88
CA ILE A 192 11.16 -14.83 -1.80
C ILE A 192 11.57 -13.51 -2.45
N HIS A 193 10.81 -12.47 -2.18
CA HIS A 193 11.06 -11.12 -2.63
C HIS A 193 11.76 -10.35 -1.51
N LEU A 194 12.99 -9.93 -1.76
CA LEU A 194 13.75 -9.06 -0.87
C LEU A 194 13.72 -7.64 -1.42
N ILE A 195 13.38 -6.68 -0.57
CA ILE A 195 13.29 -5.25 -0.88
C ILE A 195 14.00 -4.44 0.20
N GLY A 196 14.72 -3.41 -0.22
CA GLY A 196 15.61 -2.64 0.65
C GLY A 196 16.80 -2.09 -0.11
N ASP A 197 17.55 -1.20 0.54
CA ASP A 197 18.69 -0.54 -0.08
C ASP A 197 19.91 -1.47 -0.17
N ASN A 198 20.65 -1.32 -1.27
CA ASN A 198 21.91 -2.03 -1.54
C ASN A 198 21.80 -3.57 -1.48
N ILE A 199 20.66 -4.14 -1.87
CA ILE A 199 20.47 -5.61 -1.87
C ILE A 199 21.48 -6.30 -2.77
N ALA A 200 21.72 -5.79 -3.99
CA ALA A 200 22.66 -6.42 -4.91
C ALA A 200 24.06 -6.58 -4.28
N HIS A 201 24.52 -5.55 -3.54
CA HIS A 201 25.78 -5.58 -2.81
C HIS A 201 25.78 -6.57 -1.65
N LYS A 202 24.69 -6.62 -0.86
CA LYS A 202 24.55 -7.59 0.25
C LYS A 202 24.48 -9.05 -0.26
N ILE A 203 23.93 -9.26 -1.45
CA ILE A 203 23.94 -10.57 -2.12
C ILE A 203 25.32 -10.93 -2.62
N SER A 204 26.05 -10.00 -3.24
CA SER A 204 27.42 -10.26 -3.71
C SER A 204 28.39 -10.57 -2.57
N GLN A 205 28.10 -10.09 -1.36
CA GLN A 205 28.82 -10.45 -0.14
C GLN A 205 28.44 -11.85 0.42
N GLY A 206 27.49 -12.56 -0.19
CA GLY A 206 27.10 -13.90 0.21
C GLY A 206 26.18 -13.97 1.44
N VAL A 207 25.76 -12.84 2.01
CA VAL A 207 24.94 -12.79 3.25
C VAL A 207 23.64 -13.58 3.09
N PHE A 208 22.89 -13.31 2.03
CA PHE A 208 21.60 -13.97 1.77
C PHE A 208 21.73 -15.39 1.25
N PRO A 209 22.58 -15.69 0.25
CA PRO A 209 22.84 -17.07 -0.15
C PRO A 209 23.25 -17.97 1.02
N TYR A 210 24.12 -17.49 1.90
CA TYR A 210 24.56 -18.24 3.08
C TYR A 210 23.43 -18.45 4.10
N ALA A 211 22.63 -17.42 4.39
CA ALA A 211 21.49 -17.54 5.30
C ALA A 211 20.43 -18.54 4.79
N ILE A 212 20.15 -18.53 3.47
CA ILE A 212 19.23 -19.44 2.80
C ILE A 212 19.78 -20.88 2.81
N TRP A 213 21.07 -21.04 2.52
CA TRP A 213 21.76 -22.33 2.58
C TRP A 213 21.69 -22.96 3.98
N ASN A 214 21.94 -22.18 5.03
CA ASN A 214 21.85 -22.63 6.43
C ASN A 214 20.42 -23.03 6.85
N LYS A 215 19.41 -22.72 6.05
CA LYS A 215 18.02 -23.17 6.23
C LYS A 215 17.65 -24.35 5.33
N ASN A 216 18.64 -25.05 4.76
CA ASN A 216 18.48 -26.21 3.88
C ASN A 216 17.69 -25.92 2.59
N VAL A 217 17.86 -24.71 2.05
CA VAL A 217 17.29 -24.33 0.75
C VAL A 217 18.44 -24.28 -0.26
N HIS A 218 18.51 -25.29 -1.14
CA HIS A 218 19.68 -25.54 -1.99
C HIS A 218 19.48 -25.18 -3.47
N SER A 219 18.24 -25.06 -3.94
CA SER A 219 17.91 -24.68 -5.31
C SER A 219 17.19 -23.35 -5.29
N ALA A 220 17.93 -22.28 -5.58
CA ALA A 220 17.36 -20.96 -5.72
C ALA A 220 17.95 -20.22 -6.93
N THR A 221 17.11 -19.85 -7.89
CA THR A 221 17.50 -18.90 -8.94
C THR A 221 17.39 -17.49 -8.37
N ILE A 222 18.44 -16.69 -8.53
CA ILE A 222 18.51 -15.33 -7.99
C ILE A 222 18.37 -14.33 -9.13
N LEU A 223 17.33 -13.50 -9.08
CA LEU A 223 17.16 -12.33 -9.95
C LEU A 223 17.32 -11.08 -9.11
N ALA A 224 18.46 -10.39 -9.24
CA ALA A 224 18.75 -9.16 -8.50
C ALA A 224 18.78 -7.94 -9.42
N LYS A 225 18.20 -6.83 -8.97
CA LYS A 225 18.28 -5.51 -9.60
C LYS A 225 18.39 -4.46 -8.49
N ASN A 226 19.53 -3.78 -8.36
CA ASN A 226 19.87 -2.77 -7.32
C ASN A 226 19.16 -2.92 -5.95
N ASN A 227 17.89 -2.49 -5.84
CA ASN A 227 17.10 -2.44 -4.60
C ASN A 227 16.08 -3.59 -4.43
N ARG A 228 16.09 -4.58 -5.32
CA ARG A 228 15.22 -5.75 -5.26
C ARG A 228 15.96 -7.02 -5.60
N CYS A 229 15.57 -8.12 -4.97
CA CYS A 229 15.98 -9.45 -5.35
C CYS A 229 14.82 -10.43 -5.24
N GLN A 230 14.74 -11.36 -6.17
CA GLN A 230 13.81 -12.48 -6.12
C GLN A 230 14.61 -13.78 -6.09
N TYR A 231 14.36 -14.59 -5.07
CA TYR A 231 14.82 -15.97 -5.00
C TYR A 231 13.68 -16.89 -5.43
N ILE A 232 13.93 -17.76 -6.40
CA ILE A 232 12.96 -18.74 -6.90
C ILE A 232 13.34 -20.12 -6.37
N ILE A 233 12.56 -20.65 -5.45
CA ILE A 233 12.76 -21.97 -4.85
C ILE A 233 11.80 -22.95 -5.54
N ASN A 234 12.35 -23.87 -6.33
CA ASN A 234 11.57 -24.91 -6.99
C ASN A 234 11.31 -26.07 -6.01
N ASN A 235 10.04 -26.36 -5.69
CA ASN A 235 9.69 -27.45 -4.76
C ASN A 235 9.92 -28.86 -5.34
N LEU A 236 10.22 -29.01 -6.62
CA LEU A 236 10.52 -30.30 -7.26
C LEU A 236 11.68 -31.07 -6.59
N LEU A 237 12.60 -30.38 -5.92
CA LEU A 237 13.75 -31.02 -5.27
C LEU A 237 13.49 -31.47 -3.82
N ARG A 238 12.37 -31.07 -3.19
CA ARG A 238 12.00 -31.61 -1.86
C ARG A 238 11.65 -33.09 -1.91
N LYS A 239 11.27 -33.63 -3.08
CA LYS A 239 11.03 -35.07 -3.27
C LYS A 239 12.30 -35.92 -3.35
N TYR A 240 13.48 -35.32 -3.51
CA TYR A 240 14.74 -36.06 -3.67
C TYR A 240 15.67 -35.99 -2.47
N SER A 241 15.32 -35.26 -1.40
CA SER A 241 16.11 -35.21 -0.15
C SER A 241 15.50 -36.02 1.00
N SER A 242 14.50 -36.86 0.70
CA SER A 242 13.95 -37.85 1.63
C SER A 242 14.09 -39.23 0.99
N ASN A 243 15.34 -39.71 0.92
CA ASN A 243 15.74 -41.11 0.84
C ASN A 243 17.12 -41.22 1.46
#